data_AF-A0A258FQ76-F1
#
_entry.id   AF-A0A258FQ76-F1
#
_cell.length_a   1.000
_cell.length_b   1.000
_cell.length_c   1.000
_cell.angle_alpha   90.00
_cell.angle_beta   90.00
_cell.angle_gamma   90.00
#
_symmetry.space_group_name_H-M   'P 1'
#
loop_
_entity.id
_entity.type
_entity.pdbx_description
1 polymer ?
#
loop_
_entity_poly.entity_id
_entity_poly.type
_entity_poly.pdbx_seq_one_letter_code
_entity_poly.pdbx_strand_id
1 'polypeptide(L)'
;MMKRTVLLVLCLAGCGSPEPAAPPKPAPPEKVTFDGVTFPGGPADAKASGLIHCDGSMSGFTCEKTSQAALLGVPALKAAAWLKPPERFQVTAQNLDPPKPTPDDLRYDDVSFYFEETRHKYPCEADTPGDPTACVENPERGIPAVERKLIDDGWKFSEWRSYRTYVKLGIPMEITVGGIGGDRDSISLRRMELAEVAEKHQGILTKEAEQQQKVGQEKAFIEQMAK
;
A
#
# COMPACT_ATOMS: atom_id res chain seq x y z
N MET A 1 72.23 -33.18 45.84
CA MET A 1 72.47 -32.46 44.57
C MET A 1 71.72 -33.16 43.45
N MET A 2 70.58 -32.62 42.99
CA MET A 2 70.07 -32.72 41.61
C MET A 2 68.64 -32.15 41.53
N LYS A 3 68.54 -31.11 40.71
CA LYS A 3 67.40 -30.51 39.99
C LYS A 3 66.02 -31.16 40.11
N ARG A 4 64.99 -30.33 40.33
CA ARG A 4 63.81 -30.26 39.44
C ARG A 4 63.12 -28.91 39.57
N THR A 5 63.47 -28.02 38.64
CA THR A 5 62.66 -26.87 38.22
C THR A 5 61.40 -27.42 37.56
N VAL A 6 60.22 -27.10 38.10
CA VAL A 6 58.95 -27.28 37.40
C VAL A 6 58.41 -25.89 37.11
N LEU A 7 58.61 -25.50 35.85
CA LEU A 7 57.95 -24.41 35.17
C LEU A 7 56.52 -24.90 34.87
N LEU A 8 55.48 -24.27 35.43
CA LEU A 8 54.11 -24.53 35.00
C LEU A 8 53.55 -23.28 34.32
N VAL A 9 53.22 -23.50 33.06
CA VAL A 9 52.73 -22.56 32.06
C VAL A 9 51.33 -22.08 32.44
N LEU A 10 51.14 -20.76 32.55
CA LEU A 10 49.82 -20.14 32.62
C LEU A 10 49.21 -20.17 31.21
N CYS A 11 48.24 -21.05 30.99
CA CYS A 11 47.40 -21.03 29.79
C CYS A 11 46.53 -19.77 29.81
N LEU A 12 46.89 -18.79 28.98
CA LEU A 12 46.00 -17.72 28.54
C LEU A 12 44.89 -18.37 27.69
N ALA A 13 43.80 -18.79 28.33
CA ALA A 13 42.56 -19.05 27.63
C ALA A 13 42.07 -17.71 27.06
N GLY A 14 42.23 -17.54 25.75
CA GLY A 14 41.63 -16.44 25.03
C GLY A 14 40.11 -16.49 25.22
N CYS A 15 39.57 -15.51 25.94
CA CYS A 15 38.15 -15.20 25.88
C CYS A 15 37.83 -14.81 24.44
N GLY A 16 37.40 -15.78 23.62
CA GLY A 16 36.64 -15.49 22.43
C GLY A 16 35.39 -14.76 22.88
N SER A 17 35.30 -13.46 22.59
CA SER A 17 34.07 -12.69 22.75
C SER A 17 32.95 -13.49 22.08
N PRO A 18 31.82 -13.76 22.77
CA PRO A 18 30.69 -14.43 22.14
C PRO A 18 30.28 -13.60 20.93
N GLU A 19 30.29 -14.26 19.76
CA GLU A 19 29.78 -13.69 18.52
C GLU A 19 28.40 -13.08 18.81
N PRO A 20 28.16 -11.79 18.51
CA PRO A 20 26.87 -11.17 18.78
C PRO A 20 25.80 -12.02 18.11
N ALA A 21 24.92 -12.62 18.92
CA ALA A 21 23.80 -13.39 18.41
C ALA A 21 23.08 -12.55 17.35
N ALA A 22 22.94 -13.11 16.13
CA ALA A 22 22.28 -12.43 15.05
C ALA A 22 20.92 -11.89 15.55
N PRO A 23 20.58 -10.63 15.28
CA PRO A 23 19.35 -10.04 15.77
C PRO A 23 18.16 -10.94 15.40
N PRO A 24 17.20 -11.14 16.32
CA PRO A 24 16.06 -12.01 16.07
C PRO A 24 15.35 -11.57 14.79
N LYS A 25 15.13 -12.53 13.88
CA LYS A 25 14.42 -12.29 12.63
C LYS A 25 13.06 -11.64 12.95
N PRO A 26 12.71 -10.51 12.32
CA PRO A 26 11.40 -9.88 12.52
C PRO A 26 10.28 -10.90 12.31
N ALA A 27 9.29 -10.89 13.20
CA ALA A 27 8.10 -11.70 13.03
C ALA A 27 7.44 -11.34 11.68
N PRO A 28 6.90 -12.32 10.94
CA PRO A 28 6.17 -12.03 9.72
C PRO A 28 5.00 -11.07 10.00
N PRO A 29 4.73 -10.11 9.11
CA PRO A 29 3.56 -9.25 9.22
C PRO A 29 2.27 -10.09 9.29
N GLU A 30 1.33 -9.65 10.12
CA GLU A 30 0.04 -10.31 10.28
C GLU A 30 -0.76 -10.27 8.96
N LYS A 31 -1.33 -11.42 8.58
CA LYS A 31 -2.16 -11.53 7.39
C LYS A 31 -3.54 -10.92 7.63
N VAL A 32 -4.00 -10.12 6.67
CA VAL A 32 -5.32 -9.49 6.63
C VAL A 32 -6.00 -9.86 5.33
N THR A 33 -7.28 -10.20 5.38
CA THR A 33 -8.10 -10.34 4.17
C THR A 33 -8.98 -9.11 4.00
N PHE A 34 -8.91 -8.47 2.83
CA PHE A 34 -9.75 -7.35 2.45
C PHE A 34 -10.36 -7.62 1.07
N ASP A 35 -11.69 -7.54 0.98
CA ASP A 35 -12.46 -7.77 -0.24
C ASP A 35 -12.08 -9.07 -0.99
N GLY A 36 -11.86 -10.14 -0.22
CA GLY A 36 -11.47 -11.45 -0.76
C GLY A 36 -9.99 -11.61 -1.14
N VAL A 37 -9.16 -10.59 -0.91
CA VAL A 37 -7.72 -10.62 -1.18
C VAL A 37 -6.93 -10.64 0.14
N THR A 38 -5.94 -11.51 0.25
CA THR A 38 -5.09 -11.62 1.46
C THR A 38 -3.80 -10.82 1.32
N PHE A 39 -3.40 -10.10 2.36
CA PHE A 39 -2.20 -9.25 2.42
C PHE A 39 -1.41 -9.46 3.72
N PRO A 40 -0.07 -9.38 3.69
CA PRO A 40 0.72 -9.61 2.50
C PRO A 40 0.59 -11.07 2.07
N GLY A 41 0.76 -11.34 0.79
CA GLY A 41 0.50 -12.68 0.24
C GLY A 41 1.67 -13.24 -0.55
N GLY A 42 1.74 -14.56 -0.63
CA GLY A 42 2.57 -15.28 -1.60
C GLY A 42 1.75 -15.78 -2.80
N PRO A 43 2.36 -16.57 -3.70
CA PRO A 43 1.66 -17.11 -4.88
C PRO A 43 0.42 -17.95 -4.54
N ALA A 44 0.45 -18.68 -3.41
CA ALA A 44 -0.70 -19.46 -2.95
C ALA A 44 -1.88 -18.56 -2.54
N ASP A 45 -1.59 -17.47 -1.82
CA ASP A 45 -2.61 -16.49 -1.42
C ASP A 45 -3.19 -15.75 -2.63
N ALA A 46 -2.33 -15.40 -3.61
CA ALA A 46 -2.75 -14.79 -4.86
C ALA A 46 -3.73 -15.71 -5.62
N LYS A 47 -3.36 -16.99 -5.79
CA LYS A 47 -4.24 -17.99 -6.42
C LYS A 47 -5.55 -18.17 -5.67
N ALA A 48 -5.52 -18.25 -4.33
CA ALA A 48 -6.72 -18.35 -3.50
C ALA A 48 -7.64 -17.12 -3.66
N SER A 49 -7.07 -15.94 -3.93
CA SER A 49 -7.78 -14.70 -4.22
C SER A 49 -8.26 -14.60 -5.68
N GLY A 50 -8.01 -15.63 -6.51
CA GLY A 50 -8.39 -15.70 -7.92
C GLY A 50 -7.39 -15.05 -8.90
N LEU A 51 -6.23 -14.60 -8.43
CA LEU A 51 -5.15 -14.07 -9.26
C LEU A 51 -4.34 -15.24 -9.83
N ILE A 52 -4.88 -15.89 -10.85
CA ILE A 52 -4.39 -17.18 -11.39
C ILE A 52 -3.56 -17.04 -12.67
N HIS A 53 -3.71 -15.93 -13.39
CA HIS A 53 -2.98 -15.69 -14.63
C HIS A 53 -1.65 -15.02 -14.31
N CYS A 54 -0.63 -15.83 -14.03
CA CYS A 54 0.67 -15.32 -13.66
C CYS A 54 1.66 -15.32 -14.82
N ASP A 55 2.27 -14.17 -15.09
CA ASP A 55 3.32 -14.00 -16.09
C ASP A 55 4.61 -13.44 -15.43
N GLY A 56 5.74 -13.97 -15.87
CA GLY A 56 7.06 -13.61 -15.37
C GLY A 56 7.80 -12.71 -16.35
N SER A 57 8.25 -11.56 -15.86
CA SER A 57 9.15 -10.65 -16.58
C SER A 57 10.51 -10.57 -15.89
N MET A 58 11.48 -9.93 -16.54
CA MET A 58 12.81 -9.70 -15.94
C MET A 58 12.77 -8.89 -14.63
N SER A 59 11.75 -8.05 -14.44
CA SER A 59 11.62 -7.15 -13.28
C SER A 59 10.65 -7.67 -12.21
N GLY A 60 9.98 -8.81 -12.44
CA GLY A 60 9.10 -9.41 -11.44
C GLY A 60 8.04 -10.32 -12.02
N PHE A 61 7.21 -10.84 -11.13
CA PHE A 61 6.15 -11.80 -11.43
C PHE A 61 4.79 -11.17 -11.15
N THR A 62 3.92 -11.09 -12.14
CA THR A 62 2.60 -10.47 -11.99
C THR A 62 1.54 -11.55 -12.09
N CYS A 63 0.64 -11.63 -11.11
CA CYS A 63 -0.54 -12.50 -11.17
C CYS A 63 -1.80 -11.68 -11.32
N GLU A 64 -2.65 -12.04 -12.30
CA GLU A 64 -3.84 -11.29 -12.65
C GLU A 64 -5.13 -12.12 -12.52
N LYS A 65 -6.23 -11.40 -12.30
CA LYS A 65 -7.62 -11.86 -12.37
C LYS A 65 -8.37 -10.96 -13.34
N THR A 66 -8.77 -11.49 -14.49
CA THR A 66 -9.50 -10.74 -15.53
C THR A 66 -11.00 -11.01 -15.53
N SER A 67 -11.43 -12.17 -15.05
CA SER A 67 -12.85 -12.50 -14.91
C SER A 67 -13.35 -12.19 -13.50
N GLN A 68 -14.52 -11.56 -13.40
CA GLN A 68 -15.20 -11.27 -12.11
C GLN A 68 -14.31 -10.51 -11.11
N ALA A 69 -13.39 -9.67 -11.58
CA ALA A 69 -12.68 -8.73 -10.72
C ALA A 69 -13.69 -7.68 -10.25
N ALA A 70 -13.71 -7.40 -8.96
CA ALA A 70 -14.55 -6.38 -8.38
C ALA A 70 -13.86 -5.83 -7.13
N LEU A 71 -14.07 -4.53 -6.87
CA LEU A 71 -13.65 -3.86 -5.65
C LEU A 71 -14.87 -3.23 -4.99
N LEU A 72 -15.16 -3.59 -3.74
CA LEU A 72 -16.34 -3.14 -3.00
C LEU A 72 -17.65 -3.40 -3.77
N GLY A 73 -17.68 -4.50 -4.52
CA GLY A 73 -18.78 -4.89 -5.40
C GLY A 73 -18.87 -4.11 -6.72
N VAL A 74 -17.96 -3.16 -7.00
CA VAL A 74 -17.88 -2.47 -8.29
C VAL A 74 -17.05 -3.31 -9.26
N PRO A 75 -17.59 -3.70 -10.43
CA PRO A 75 -16.83 -4.48 -11.41
C PRO A 75 -15.57 -3.73 -11.89
N ALA A 76 -14.47 -4.46 -11.95
CA ALA A 76 -13.19 -4.03 -12.51
C ALA A 76 -12.88 -4.82 -13.78
N LEU A 77 -12.08 -4.25 -14.68
CA LEU A 77 -11.58 -4.93 -15.87
C LEU A 77 -10.62 -6.06 -15.49
N LYS A 78 -9.74 -5.78 -14.52
CA LYS A 78 -8.85 -6.78 -13.94
C LYS A 78 -8.34 -6.36 -12.55
N ALA A 79 -7.84 -7.33 -11.80
CA ALA A 79 -7.02 -7.12 -10.62
C ALA A 79 -5.64 -7.75 -10.84
N ALA A 80 -4.57 -7.13 -10.35
CA ALA A 80 -3.20 -7.62 -10.51
C ALA A 80 -2.41 -7.46 -9.20
N ALA A 81 -1.66 -8.49 -8.83
CA ALA A 81 -0.66 -8.44 -7.77
C ALA A 81 0.74 -8.54 -8.38
N TRP A 82 1.63 -7.63 -8.01
CA TRP A 82 3.04 -7.74 -8.34
C TRP A 82 3.78 -8.48 -7.23
N LEU A 83 4.13 -9.74 -7.49
CA LEU A 83 4.94 -10.53 -6.59
C LEU A 83 6.42 -10.22 -6.82
N LYS A 84 7.06 -9.69 -5.78
CA LYS A 84 8.46 -9.29 -5.77
C LYS A 84 9.27 -10.26 -4.90
N PRO A 85 10.51 -10.57 -5.29
CA PRO A 85 11.41 -11.27 -4.41
C PRO A 85 11.83 -10.34 -3.25
N PRO A 86 12.04 -10.87 -2.04
CA PRO A 86 12.57 -10.13 -0.91
C PRO A 86 13.90 -9.46 -1.24
N GLU A 87 14.24 -8.38 -0.53
CA GLU A 87 15.46 -7.58 -0.77
C GLU A 87 16.76 -8.39 -0.77
N ARG A 88 16.83 -9.50 -0.02
CA ARG A 88 18.00 -10.40 0.01
C ARG A 88 18.36 -11.00 -1.36
N PHE A 89 17.43 -10.97 -2.31
CA PHE A 89 17.61 -11.46 -3.67
C PHE A 89 17.96 -10.35 -4.66
N GLN A 90 17.99 -9.09 -4.21
CA GLN A 90 18.40 -7.97 -5.05
C GLN A 90 19.93 -7.87 -5.08
N VAL A 91 20.46 -7.51 -6.25
CA VAL A 91 21.89 -7.23 -6.42
C VAL A 91 22.20 -5.92 -5.69
N THR A 92 23.12 -5.96 -4.74
CA THR A 92 23.60 -4.77 -4.03
C THR A 92 25.12 -4.71 -4.06
N ALA A 93 25.71 -3.58 -3.65
CA ALA A 93 27.16 -3.46 -3.52
C ALA A 93 27.75 -4.51 -2.54
N GLN A 94 26.94 -5.00 -1.61
CA GLN A 94 27.30 -6.02 -0.62
C GLN A 94 26.91 -7.45 -1.04
N ASN A 95 26.16 -7.62 -2.12
CA ASN A 95 25.63 -8.90 -2.58
C ASN A 95 25.62 -8.94 -4.13
N LEU A 96 26.79 -9.18 -4.71
CA LEU A 96 27.01 -9.17 -6.15
C LEU A 96 26.47 -10.41 -6.88
N ASP A 97 26.24 -11.51 -6.14
CA ASP A 97 25.70 -12.76 -6.68
C ASP A 97 24.62 -13.32 -5.74
N PRO A 98 23.44 -12.68 -5.66
CA PRO A 98 22.36 -13.15 -4.83
C PRO A 98 21.85 -14.52 -5.32
N PRO A 99 21.36 -15.39 -4.41
CA PRO A 99 20.67 -16.60 -4.83
C PRO A 99 19.48 -16.28 -5.74
N LYS A 100 19.08 -17.20 -6.61
CA LYS A 100 17.88 -17.01 -7.44
C LYS A 100 16.63 -17.22 -6.57
N PRO A 101 15.64 -16.31 -6.62
CA PRO A 101 14.39 -16.50 -5.88
C PRO A 101 13.62 -17.69 -6.45
N THR A 102 13.01 -18.49 -5.57
CA THR A 102 12.03 -19.51 -5.93
C THR A 102 10.62 -18.89 -5.94
N PRO A 103 9.60 -19.53 -6.54
CA PRO A 103 8.23 -19.04 -6.45
C PRO A 103 7.77 -18.80 -5.00
N ASP A 104 8.17 -19.68 -4.07
CA ASP A 104 7.84 -19.58 -2.66
C ASP A 104 8.54 -18.42 -1.93
N ASP A 105 9.51 -17.77 -2.56
CA ASP A 105 10.13 -16.55 -2.04
C ASP A 105 9.34 -15.30 -2.40
N LEU A 106 8.51 -15.33 -3.45
CA LEU A 106 7.86 -14.13 -3.97
C LEU A 106 6.71 -13.67 -3.07
N ARG A 107 6.61 -12.35 -2.82
CA ARG A 107 5.57 -11.75 -1.97
C ARG A 107 4.98 -10.53 -2.65
N TYR A 108 3.71 -10.24 -2.38
CA TYR A 108 3.08 -8.97 -2.72
C TYR A 108 2.53 -8.31 -1.46
N ASP A 109 2.67 -6.99 -1.42
CA ASP A 109 2.12 -6.13 -0.37
C ASP A 109 0.98 -5.24 -0.93
N ASP A 110 0.87 -5.18 -2.25
CA ASP A 110 -0.11 -4.38 -2.98
C ASP A 110 -0.83 -5.18 -4.07
N VAL A 111 -2.10 -4.82 -4.31
CA VAL A 111 -2.92 -5.32 -5.41
C VAL A 111 -3.62 -4.15 -6.08
N SER A 112 -3.51 -4.05 -7.40
CA SER A 112 -4.11 -2.99 -8.20
C SER A 112 -5.33 -3.50 -8.96
N PHE A 113 -6.43 -2.76 -8.89
CA PHE A 113 -7.65 -2.95 -9.66
C PHE A 113 -7.70 -1.91 -10.78
N TYR A 114 -8.01 -2.37 -11.98
CA TYR A 114 -8.06 -1.53 -13.18
C TYR A 114 -9.51 -1.42 -13.64
N PHE A 115 -9.95 -0.20 -13.92
CA PHE A 115 -11.32 0.11 -14.32
C PHE A 115 -11.36 0.64 -15.75
N GLU A 116 -12.57 0.73 -16.31
CA GLU A 116 -12.78 1.48 -17.54
C GLU A 116 -12.52 2.97 -17.29
N GLU A 117 -12.02 3.66 -18.32
CA GLU A 117 -11.80 5.10 -18.28
C GLU A 117 -13.11 5.82 -17.92
N THR A 118 -13.00 6.77 -16.99
CA THR A 118 -14.15 7.56 -16.56
C THR A 118 -14.52 8.58 -17.63
N ARG A 119 -15.65 8.35 -18.30
CA ARG A 119 -16.19 9.27 -19.30
C ARG A 119 -17.00 10.39 -18.66
N HIS A 120 -16.79 11.60 -19.15
CA HIS A 120 -17.48 12.80 -18.70
C HIS A 120 -18.47 13.27 -19.76
N LYS A 121 -19.67 13.66 -19.33
CA LYS A 121 -20.67 14.27 -20.21
C LYS A 121 -20.13 15.59 -20.73
N TYR A 122 -20.22 15.81 -22.04
CA TYR A 122 -19.90 17.10 -22.65
C TYR A 122 -21.19 17.84 -23.06
N PRO A 123 -21.29 19.17 -22.84
CA PRO A 123 -20.38 20.02 -22.08
C PRO A 123 -20.58 19.81 -20.57
N CYS A 124 -19.48 19.66 -19.82
CA CYS A 124 -19.49 19.72 -18.36
C CYS A 124 -18.98 21.09 -17.95
N GLU A 125 -19.88 21.96 -17.51
CA GLU A 125 -19.51 23.17 -16.77
C GLU A 125 -19.12 22.73 -15.36
N ALA A 126 -17.82 22.54 -15.12
CA ALA A 126 -17.26 22.07 -13.85
C ALA A 126 -17.39 23.09 -12.68
N ASP A 127 -18.36 24.00 -12.76
CA ASP A 127 -18.53 25.14 -11.85
C ASP A 127 -19.63 24.94 -10.81
N THR A 128 -20.11 23.70 -10.58
CA THR A 128 -20.94 23.40 -9.39
C THR A 128 -20.07 22.84 -8.27
N PRO A 129 -19.74 23.64 -7.23
CA PRO A 129 -19.00 23.15 -6.09
C PRO A 129 -19.84 22.10 -5.36
N GLY A 130 -19.33 20.87 -5.24
CA GLY A 130 -19.85 19.89 -4.28
C GLY A 130 -20.29 18.53 -4.84
N ASP A 131 -20.37 18.32 -6.15
CA ASP A 131 -20.64 16.99 -6.71
C ASP A 131 -19.68 16.61 -7.85
N PRO A 132 -18.52 16.01 -7.54
CA PRO A 132 -17.54 15.55 -8.53
C PRO A 132 -18.08 14.41 -9.42
N THR A 133 -19.27 13.86 -9.13
CA THR A 133 -19.89 12.79 -9.93
C THR A 133 -20.98 13.28 -10.88
N ALA A 134 -21.43 14.54 -10.74
CA ALA A 134 -22.51 15.12 -11.56
C ALA A 134 -22.19 15.09 -13.07
N CYS A 135 -20.91 15.20 -13.42
CA CYS A 135 -20.44 15.18 -14.80
C CYS A 135 -20.03 13.80 -15.33
N VAL A 136 -20.12 12.74 -14.54
CA VAL A 136 -19.75 11.39 -14.98
C VAL A 136 -20.89 10.79 -15.79
N GLU A 137 -20.60 10.18 -16.95
CA GLU A 137 -21.63 9.55 -17.78
C GLU A 137 -22.33 8.40 -17.05
N ASN A 138 -21.56 7.60 -16.31
CA ASN A 138 -22.02 6.45 -15.54
C ASN A 138 -21.43 6.46 -14.12
N PRO A 139 -21.99 7.26 -13.20
CA PRO A 139 -21.41 7.42 -11.86
C PRO A 139 -21.50 6.16 -10.99
N GLU A 140 -22.32 5.18 -11.39
CA GLU A 140 -22.47 3.88 -10.71
C GLU A 140 -21.42 2.84 -11.13
N ARG A 141 -20.46 3.22 -11.97
CA ARG A 141 -19.39 2.33 -12.45
C ARG A 141 -18.00 2.97 -12.30
N GLY A 142 -16.98 2.12 -12.42
CA GLY A 142 -15.59 2.54 -12.44
C GLY A 142 -15.11 3.16 -11.12
N ILE A 143 -14.07 3.99 -11.23
CA ILE A 143 -13.45 4.66 -10.07
C ILE A 143 -14.44 5.53 -9.28
N PRO A 144 -15.28 6.38 -9.91
CA PRO A 144 -16.20 7.24 -9.15
C PRO A 144 -17.16 6.46 -8.24
N ALA A 145 -17.60 5.27 -8.69
CA ALA A 145 -18.46 4.41 -7.87
C ALA A 145 -17.74 3.83 -6.66
N VAL A 146 -16.45 3.48 -6.81
CA VAL A 146 -15.62 3.02 -5.69
C VAL A 146 -15.37 4.16 -4.71
N GLU A 147 -14.97 5.34 -5.20
CA GLU A 147 -14.76 6.52 -4.34
C GLU A 147 -16.01 6.88 -3.55
N ARG A 148 -17.18 6.85 -4.19
CA ARG A 148 -18.46 7.09 -3.50
C ARG A 148 -18.71 6.06 -2.40
N LYS A 149 -18.54 4.76 -2.69
CA LYS A 149 -18.69 3.70 -1.68
C LYS A 149 -17.74 3.85 -0.50
N LEU A 150 -16.50 4.29 -0.75
CA LEU A 150 -15.54 4.58 0.31
C LEU A 150 -16.04 5.72 1.20
N ILE A 151 -16.48 6.83 0.59
CA ILE A 151 -17.02 7.98 1.33
C ILE A 151 -18.27 7.59 2.13
N ASP A 152 -19.21 6.89 1.50
CA ASP A 152 -20.46 6.43 2.13
C ASP A 152 -20.21 5.47 3.30
N ASP A 153 -19.17 4.64 3.20
CA ASP A 153 -18.71 3.75 4.27
C ASP A 153 -17.84 4.48 5.32
N GLY A 154 -17.67 5.80 5.22
CA GLY A 154 -16.97 6.63 6.21
C GLY A 154 -15.44 6.56 6.14
N TRP A 155 -14.88 6.19 4.98
CA TRP A 155 -13.45 6.32 4.75
C TRP A 155 -13.06 7.80 4.66
N LYS A 156 -11.93 8.13 5.25
CA LYS A 156 -11.33 9.46 5.17
C LYS A 156 -10.24 9.46 4.12
N PHE A 157 -10.12 10.56 3.38
CA PHE A 157 -9.14 10.65 2.32
C PHE A 157 -8.24 11.88 2.45
N SER A 158 -7.02 11.74 1.95
CA SER A 158 -6.18 12.88 1.60
C SER A 158 -5.95 12.91 0.10
N GLU A 159 -5.96 14.11 -0.47
CA GLU A 159 -5.63 14.33 -1.87
C GLU A 159 -4.22 14.92 -1.96
N TRP A 160 -3.38 14.35 -2.83
CA TRP A 160 -2.08 14.91 -3.17
C TRP A 160 -1.83 14.82 -4.67
N ARG A 161 -1.63 15.99 -5.30
CA ARG A 161 -1.48 16.12 -6.75
C ARG A 161 -2.64 15.45 -7.50
N SER A 162 -2.41 14.27 -8.06
CA SER A 162 -3.34 13.55 -8.93
C SER A 162 -3.80 12.21 -8.36
N TYR A 163 -3.49 11.93 -7.09
CA TYR A 163 -3.98 10.73 -6.42
C TYR A 163 -4.65 11.07 -5.10
N ARG A 164 -5.57 10.20 -4.69
CA ARG A 164 -6.25 10.25 -3.40
C ARG A 164 -5.95 8.97 -2.64
N THR A 165 -5.62 9.10 -1.37
CA THR A 165 -5.43 7.96 -0.47
C THR A 165 -6.55 7.94 0.54
N TYR A 166 -7.20 6.79 0.69
CA TYR A 166 -8.29 6.53 1.62
C TYR A 166 -7.83 5.61 2.73
N VAL A 167 -8.20 5.95 3.96
CA VAL A 167 -7.97 5.15 5.16
C VAL A 167 -9.20 5.17 6.05
N LYS A 168 -9.41 4.10 6.83
CA LYS A 168 -10.50 3.99 7.80
C LYS A 168 -9.97 3.38 9.09
N LEU A 169 -10.28 4.01 10.22
CA LEU A 169 -9.83 3.53 11.54
C LEU A 169 -10.25 2.08 11.78
N GLY A 170 -9.34 1.29 12.31
CA GLY A 170 -9.56 -0.14 12.58
C GLY A 170 -9.45 -1.04 11.36
N ILE A 171 -9.29 -0.50 10.15
CA ILE A 171 -9.04 -1.29 8.94
C ILE A 171 -7.56 -1.10 8.54
N PRO A 172 -6.73 -2.16 8.55
CA PRO A 172 -5.29 -2.08 8.27
C PRO A 172 -4.99 -1.98 6.76
N MET A 173 -5.73 -1.13 6.06
CA MET A 173 -5.65 -0.96 4.61
C MET A 173 -5.59 0.51 4.23
N GLU A 174 -4.77 0.80 3.21
CA GLU A 174 -4.80 2.03 2.45
C GLU A 174 -5.27 1.73 1.03
N ILE A 175 -6.14 2.58 0.52
CA ILE A 175 -6.68 2.50 -0.84
C ILE A 175 -6.26 3.75 -1.58
N THR A 176 -5.46 3.60 -2.63
CA THR A 176 -4.98 4.72 -3.44
C THR A 176 -5.70 4.74 -4.76
N VAL A 177 -6.37 5.85 -5.06
CA VAL A 177 -7.04 6.12 -6.33
C VAL A 177 -6.18 7.06 -7.15
N GLY A 178 -5.92 6.71 -8.41
CA GLY A 178 -4.98 7.43 -9.27
C GLY A 178 -3.57 6.87 -9.14
N GLY A 179 -3.01 6.40 -10.25
CA GLY A 179 -1.83 5.56 -10.25
C GLY A 179 -0.55 6.25 -9.79
N ILE A 180 0.27 5.49 -9.06
CA ILE A 180 1.71 5.71 -8.93
C ILE A 180 2.32 5.42 -10.30
N GLY A 181 2.64 6.45 -11.09
CA GLY A 181 3.22 6.30 -12.43
C GLY A 181 2.35 6.83 -13.59
N GLY A 182 1.17 7.39 -13.33
CA GLY A 182 0.35 8.07 -14.34
C GLY A 182 -0.90 7.32 -14.80
N ASP A 183 -1.13 6.09 -14.33
CA ASP A 183 -2.32 5.29 -14.66
C ASP A 183 -3.56 5.80 -13.91
N ARG A 184 -4.32 6.68 -14.56
CA ARG A 184 -5.52 7.32 -13.98
C ARG A 184 -6.68 6.35 -13.73
N ASP A 185 -6.64 5.17 -14.34
CA ASP A 185 -7.73 4.19 -14.32
C ASP A 185 -7.47 3.01 -13.37
N SER A 186 -6.66 3.23 -12.33
CA SER A 186 -6.29 2.21 -11.35
C SER A 186 -6.56 2.62 -9.90
N ILE A 187 -6.88 1.62 -9.08
CA ILE A 187 -6.99 1.72 -7.62
C ILE A 187 -6.08 0.65 -6.99
N SER A 188 -5.14 1.06 -6.16
CA SER A 188 -4.20 0.16 -5.48
C SER A 188 -4.60 -0.03 -4.01
N LEU A 189 -4.66 -1.28 -3.57
CA LEU A 189 -4.85 -1.66 -2.17
C LEU A 189 -3.49 -2.03 -1.58
N ARG A 190 -3.17 -1.51 -0.40
CA ARG A 190 -1.94 -1.82 0.33
C ARG A 190 -2.24 -2.06 1.80
N ARG A 191 -1.64 -3.09 2.39
CA ARG A 191 -1.69 -3.29 3.84
C ARG A 191 -0.89 -2.19 4.55
N MET A 192 -1.42 -1.72 5.66
CA MET A 192 -0.75 -0.81 6.58
C MET A 192 -0.88 -1.30 8.02
N GLU A 193 0.07 -0.93 8.86
CA GLU A 193 -0.06 -1.18 10.30
C GLU A 193 -1.17 -0.28 10.89
N LEU A 194 -1.91 -0.79 11.88
CA LEU A 194 -3.03 -0.04 12.48
C LEU A 194 -2.59 1.29 13.09
N ALA A 195 -1.37 1.36 13.63
CA ALA A 195 -0.80 2.60 14.16
C ALA A 195 -0.57 3.63 13.04
N GLU A 196 -0.06 3.19 11.88
CA GLU A 196 0.13 4.06 10.72
C GLU A 196 -1.21 4.53 10.14
N VAL A 197 -2.22 3.66 10.13
CA VAL A 197 -3.60 4.03 9.74
C VAL A 197 -4.14 5.11 10.67
N ALA A 198 -3.97 4.94 11.98
CA ALA A 198 -4.43 5.92 12.97
C ALA A 198 -3.72 7.27 12.81
N GLU A 199 -2.40 7.26 12.58
CA GLU A 199 -1.62 8.46 12.31
C GLU A 199 -2.10 9.17 11.04
N LYS A 200 -2.24 8.44 9.92
CA LYS A 200 -2.75 9.00 8.67
C LYS A 200 -4.16 9.57 8.81
N HIS A 201 -5.04 8.83 9.47
CA HIS A 201 -6.41 9.27 9.72
C HIS A 201 -6.45 10.55 10.55
N GLN A 202 -5.67 10.65 11.62
CA GLN A 202 -5.56 11.86 12.42
C GLN A 202 -5.00 13.03 11.61
N GLY A 203 -3.99 12.77 10.77
CA GLY A 203 -3.42 13.77 9.86
C GLY A 203 -4.44 14.32 8.86
N ILE A 204 -5.35 13.49 8.36
CA ILE A 204 -6.46 13.92 7.49
C ILE A 204 -7.42 14.83 8.26
N LEU A 205 -7.86 14.42 9.45
CA LEU A 205 -8.79 15.22 10.26
C LEU A 205 -8.22 16.60 10.63
N THR A 206 -6.94 16.66 10.98
CA THR A 206 -6.27 17.93 11.29
C THR A 206 -6.27 18.86 10.07
N LYS A 207 -5.95 18.35 8.88
CA LYS A 207 -5.97 19.15 7.63
C LYS A 207 -7.39 19.60 7.27
N GLU A 208 -8.40 18.75 7.44
CA GLU A 208 -9.81 19.11 7.25
C GLU A 208 -10.20 20.27 8.16
N ALA A 209 -9.84 20.21 9.45
CA ALA A 209 -10.13 21.26 10.42
C ALA A 209 -9.42 22.60 10.08
N GLU A 210 -8.15 22.55 9.68
CA GLU A 210 -7.40 23.74 9.25
C GLU A 210 -8.00 24.39 8.01
N GLN A 211 -8.45 23.60 7.03
CA GLN A 211 -9.12 24.11 5.83
C GLN A 211 -10.46 24.76 6.17
N GLN A 212 -11.26 24.13 7.03
CA GLN A 212 -12.53 24.71 7.49
C GLN A 212 -12.32 26.04 8.23
N GLN A 213 -11.27 26.15 9.05
CA GLN A 213 -10.93 27.40 9.73
C GLN A 213 -10.55 28.50 8.73
N LYS A 214 -9.73 28.20 7.73
CA LYS A 214 -9.34 29.15 6.67
C LYS A 214 -10.55 29.65 5.88
N VAL A 215 -11.43 28.74 5.45
CA VAL A 215 -12.67 29.11 4.74
C VAL A 215 -13.58 29.97 5.62
N GLY A 216 -13.68 29.66 6.91
CA GLY A 216 -14.44 30.47 7.87
C GLY A 216 -13.88 31.89 8.02
N GLN A 217 -12.56 32.03 8.11
CA GLN A 217 -11.88 33.34 8.17
C GLN A 217 -12.06 34.15 6.89
N GLU A 218 -11.96 33.52 5.72
CA GLU A 218 -12.16 34.16 4.43
C GLU A 218 -13.60 34.66 4.26
N LYS A 219 -14.60 33.86 4.61
CA LYS A 219 -16.01 34.28 4.62
C LYS A 219 -16.24 35.48 5.54
N ALA A 220 -15.71 35.44 6.75
CA ALA A 220 -15.82 36.56 7.70
C ALA A 220 -15.17 37.84 7.18
N PHE A 221 -14.03 37.73 6.48
CA PHE A 221 -13.36 38.87 5.86
C PHE A 221 -14.19 39.48 4.71
N ILE A 222 -14.75 38.64 3.83
CA ILE A 222 -15.62 39.09 2.72
C ILE A 222 -16.86 39.80 3.27
N GLU A 223 -17.49 39.26 4.32
CA GLU A 223 -18.66 39.89 4.97
C GLU A 223 -18.35 41.24 5.62
N GLN A 224 -17.12 41.44 6.13
CA GLN A 224 -16.68 42.72 6.67
C GLN A 224 -16.44 43.77 5.58
N MET A 225 -15.91 43.38 4.41
CA MET A 225 -15.69 44.31 3.30
C MET A 225 -16.97 44.71 2.54
N ALA A 226 -18.06 43.96 2.73
CA ALA A 226 -19.36 44.25 2.12
C ALA A 226 -20.21 45.27 2.91
N LYS A 227 -19.73 45.77 4.05
CA LYS A 227 -20.37 46.79 4.91
C LYS A 227 -19.69 48.14 4.77
#